data_AF-A0A7C1FER0-F1
#
_entry.id   AF-A0A7C1FER0-F1
#
_cell.length_a   1.000
_cell.length_b   1.000
_cell.length_c   1.000
_cell.angle_alpha   90.00
_cell.angle_beta   90.00
_cell.angle_gamma   90.00
#
_symmetry.space_group_name_H-M   'P 1'
#
loop_
_entity.id
_entity.type
_entity.pdbx_description
1 polymer ?
#
loop_
_entity_poly.entity_id
_entity_poly.type
_entity_poly.pdbx_seq_one_letter_code
_entity_poly.pdbx_strand_id
1 'polypeptide(L)'
;YNPFQSIIVRGVETLYAIDEALRILETYPEPDAPYVPYAVRAGVGHGCTEAPRGILYHRYVLDDNGLIVSARITPPTAQNQATIEADLRAFVEPRVYLPLNELTWQCEQAIRNYDPCISCSTHFLRLQIEDL
;
A
#
# COMPACT_ATOMS: atom_id res chain seq x y z
N TYR A 1 -15.91 -9.97 13.72
CA TYR A 1 -14.86 -9.61 12.76
C TYR A 1 -13.83 -10.73 12.77
N ASN A 2 -13.53 -11.35 11.62
CA ASN A 2 -12.50 -12.39 11.50
C ASN A 2 -11.47 -11.94 10.45
N PRO A 3 -10.26 -11.50 10.86
CA PRO A 3 -9.28 -11.00 9.92
C PRO A 3 -8.91 -12.07 8.87
N PHE A 4 -8.92 -13.36 9.24
CA PHE A 4 -8.50 -14.47 8.37
C PHE A 4 -9.41 -14.73 7.14
N GLN A 5 -10.51 -14.00 7.00
CA GLN A 5 -11.30 -14.01 5.76
C GLN A 5 -10.67 -13.16 4.64
N SER A 6 -9.64 -12.36 4.92
CA SER A 6 -9.02 -11.48 3.93
C SER A 6 -8.46 -12.25 2.72
N ILE A 7 -8.02 -13.50 2.90
CA ILE A 7 -7.53 -14.31 1.78
C ILE A 7 -8.65 -14.71 0.81
N ILE A 8 -9.86 -14.95 1.32
CA ILE A 8 -11.03 -15.26 0.50
C ILE A 8 -11.43 -14.00 -0.27
N VAL A 9 -11.46 -12.85 0.41
CA VAL A 9 -11.76 -11.55 -0.21
C VAL A 9 -10.75 -11.23 -1.32
N ARG A 10 -9.45 -11.35 -1.05
CA ARG A 10 -8.39 -11.17 -2.07
C ARG A 10 -8.50 -12.13 -3.25
N GLY A 11 -8.98 -13.36 -3.01
CA GLY A 11 -9.31 -14.30 -4.09
C GLY A 11 -10.41 -13.78 -5.00
N VAL A 12 -11.47 -13.21 -4.43
CA VAL A 12 -12.57 -12.56 -5.18
C VAL A 12 -12.07 -11.31 -5.90
N GLU A 13 -11.26 -10.47 -5.26
CA GLU A 13 -10.66 -9.27 -5.88
C GLU A 13 -9.76 -9.63 -7.06
N THR A 14 -9.01 -10.74 -6.96
CA THR A 14 -8.16 -11.22 -8.05
C THR A 14 -8.99 -11.65 -9.26
N LEU A 15 -10.08 -12.40 -9.03
CA LEU A 15 -11.01 -12.77 -10.10
C LEU A 15 -11.64 -11.53 -10.73
N TYR A 16 -12.13 -10.61 -9.90
CA TYR A 16 -12.69 -9.35 -10.37
C TYR A 16 -11.70 -8.52 -11.19
N ALA A 17 -10.43 -8.44 -10.77
CA ALA A 17 -9.39 -7.73 -11.49
C ALA A 17 -9.13 -8.32 -12.88
N ILE A 18 -9.25 -9.64 -13.04
CA ILE A 18 -9.15 -10.32 -14.34
C ILE A 18 -10.37 -9.97 -15.21
N ASP A 19 -11.59 -10.08 -14.67
CA ASP A 19 -12.81 -9.73 -15.40
C ASP A 19 -12.80 -8.26 -15.84
N GLU A 20 -12.37 -7.37 -14.96
CA GLU A 20 -12.25 -5.93 -15.25
C GLU A 20 -11.18 -5.65 -16.31
N ALA A 21 -10.06 -6.37 -16.29
CA ALA A 21 -9.04 -6.26 -17.34
C ALA A 21 -9.59 -6.69 -18.72
N LEU A 22 -10.35 -7.79 -18.77
CA LEU A 22 -11.02 -8.23 -20.01
C LEU A 22 -12.03 -7.19 -20.49
N ARG A 23 -12.86 -6.65 -19.59
CA ARG A 23 -13.84 -5.60 -19.92
C ARG A 23 -13.18 -4.34 -20.47
N ILE A 24 -12.06 -3.92 -19.89
CA ILE A 24 -11.27 -2.79 -20.40
C ILE A 24 -10.76 -3.11 -21.79
N LEU A 25 -10.13 -4.27 -22.02
CA LEU A 25 -9.61 -4.67 -23.33
C LEU A 25 -10.68 -4.72 -24.42
N GLU A 26 -11.89 -5.19 -24.10
CA GLU A 26 -13.01 -5.24 -25.04
C GLU A 26 -13.52 -3.85 -25.46
N THR A 27 -13.37 -2.86 -24.58
CA THR A 27 -13.95 -1.52 -24.77
C THR A 27 -12.91 -0.43 -24.96
N TYR A 28 -11.62 -0.76 -24.92
CA TYR A 28 -10.52 0.20 -24.98
C TYR A 28 -10.37 0.76 -26.41
N PRO A 29 -10.66 2.06 -26.65
CA PRO A 29 -10.29 2.70 -27.89
C PRO A 29 -8.79 3.01 -27.83
N GLU A 30 -8.04 2.61 -28.85
CA GLU A 30 -6.65 3.04 -28.98
C GLU A 30 -6.60 4.56 -29.18
N PRO A 31 -5.91 5.32 -28.30
CA PRO A 31 -5.82 6.77 -28.45
C PRO A 31 -4.82 7.13 -29.55
N ASP A 32 -5.10 8.21 -30.29
CA ASP A 32 -4.22 8.73 -31.34
C ASP A 32 -2.82 9.13 -30.82
N ALA A 33 -2.70 9.40 -29.52
CA ALA A 33 -1.45 9.78 -28.86
C ALA A 33 -1.38 9.21 -27.43
N PRO A 34 -0.17 8.88 -26.93
CA PRO A 34 0.01 8.29 -25.60
C PRO A 34 -0.09 9.29 -24.43
N TYR A 35 -0.27 10.59 -24.72
CA TYR A 35 -0.42 11.64 -23.71
C TYR A 35 -1.18 12.84 -24.29
N VAL A 36 -1.70 13.71 -23.42
CA VAL A 36 -2.29 15.00 -23.79
C VAL A 36 -1.27 16.12 -23.59
N PRO A 37 -1.15 17.10 -24.51
CA PRO A 37 -0.26 18.25 -24.33
C PRO A 37 -0.57 19.00 -23.04
N TYR A 38 0.46 19.38 -22.29
CA TYR A 38 0.33 20.14 -21.05
C TYR A 38 1.40 21.23 -20.98
N ALA A 39 1.10 22.30 -20.24
CA ALA A 39 2.06 23.34 -19.92
C ALA A 39 2.58 23.12 -18.50
N VAL A 40 3.91 23.21 -18.33
CA VAL A 40 4.55 23.16 -17.01
C VAL A 40 4.17 24.41 -16.23
N ARG A 41 3.79 24.21 -14.96
CA ARG A 41 3.48 25.29 -14.02
C ARG A 41 3.71 24.81 -12.59
N ALA A 42 4.05 25.74 -11.70
CA ALA A 42 4.02 25.47 -10.28
C ALA A 42 2.62 25.04 -9.84
N GLY A 43 2.55 24.13 -8.87
CA GLY A 43 1.27 23.64 -8.39
C GLY A 43 1.37 22.49 -7.40
N VAL A 44 0.19 22.09 -6.91
CA VAL A 44 0.05 20.95 -6.00
C VAL A 44 -0.83 19.90 -6.67
N GLY A 45 -0.27 18.71 -6.87
CA GLY A 45 -0.96 17.54 -7.39
C GLY A 45 -1.26 16.55 -6.26
N HIS A 46 -2.44 15.96 -6.30
CA HIS A 46 -2.84 14.86 -5.43
C HIS A 46 -3.29 13.69 -6.30
N GLY A 47 -3.03 12.49 -5.83
CA GLY A 47 -3.54 11.27 -6.44
C GLY A 47 -3.79 10.23 -5.37
N CYS A 48 -4.86 9.48 -5.57
CA CYS A 48 -5.35 8.50 -4.65
C CYS A 48 -5.87 7.33 -5.46
N THR A 49 -5.32 6.14 -5.23
CA THR A 49 -5.76 4.91 -5.88
C THR A 49 -5.92 3.81 -4.85
N GLU A 50 -6.75 2.82 -5.16
CA GLU A 50 -6.76 1.56 -4.41
C GLU A 50 -5.61 0.69 -4.94
N ALA A 51 -4.57 0.52 -4.14
CA ALA A 51 -3.58 -0.51 -4.38
C ALA A 51 -4.09 -1.85 -3.79
N PRO A 52 -3.51 -3.01 -4.15
CA PRO A 52 -3.98 -4.31 -3.64
C PRO A 52 -3.94 -4.48 -2.11
N ARG A 53 -3.30 -3.55 -1.39
CA ARG A 53 -3.12 -3.58 0.07
C ARG A 53 -3.91 -2.46 0.78
N GLY A 54 -4.75 -1.75 0.05
CA GLY A 54 -5.55 -0.59 0.48
C GLY A 54 -5.17 0.71 -0.23
N ILE A 55 -5.62 1.84 0.33
CA ILE A 55 -5.44 3.17 -0.25
C ILE A 55 -3.97 3.54 -0.39
N LEU A 56 -3.55 3.93 -1.60
CA LEU A 56 -2.29 4.60 -1.88
C LEU A 56 -2.56 6.08 -2.16
N TYR A 57 -2.07 6.95 -1.29
CA TYR A 57 -2.16 8.40 -1.48
C TYR A 57 -0.78 8.98 -1.78
N HIS A 58 -0.74 9.93 -2.70
CA HIS A 58 0.44 10.77 -2.91
C HIS A 58 0.08 12.24 -3.12
N ARG A 59 1.01 13.12 -2.75
CA ARG A 59 0.95 14.55 -2.97
C ARG A 59 2.32 15.04 -3.43
N TYR A 60 2.33 15.81 -4.50
CA TYR A 60 3.52 16.45 -5.05
C TYR A 60 3.31 17.96 -5.12
N VAL A 61 4.35 18.72 -4.81
CA VAL A 61 4.44 20.15 -5.06
C VAL A 61 5.50 20.35 -6.12
N LEU A 62 5.15 21.06 -7.20
CA LEU A 62 6.03 21.39 -8.31
C LEU A 62 6.36 22.88 -8.30
N ASP A 63 7.59 23.23 -8.72
CA ASP A 63 7.97 24.61 -9.04
C ASP A 63 7.61 25.00 -10.50
N ASP A 64 7.96 26.22 -10.91
CA ASP A 64 7.69 26.73 -12.26
C ASP A 64 8.46 26.01 -13.37
N ASN A 65 9.53 25.30 -13.03
CA ASN A 65 10.28 24.45 -13.95
C ASN A 65 9.74 23.01 -13.98
N GLY A 66 8.70 22.71 -13.19
CA GLY A 66 8.12 21.37 -13.09
C GLY A 66 8.90 20.41 -12.20
N LEU A 67 9.83 20.91 -11.39
CA LEU A 67 10.62 20.09 -10.46
C LEU A 67 9.83 19.84 -9.17
N ILE A 68 9.93 18.62 -8.64
CA ILE A 68 9.32 18.27 -7.36
C ILE A 68 10.09 18.94 -6.22
N VAL A 69 9.45 19.89 -5.56
CA VAL A 69 10.00 20.56 -4.35
C VAL A 69 9.53 19.92 -3.06
N SER A 70 8.44 19.14 -3.10
CA SER A 70 7.96 18.35 -1.97
C SER A 70 7.18 17.14 -2.48
N ALA A 71 7.43 15.98 -1.86
CA ALA A 71 6.65 14.77 -2.06
C ALA A 71 6.16 14.23 -0.71
N ARG A 72 4.90 13.79 -0.66
CA ARG A 72 4.35 13.00 0.44
C ARG A 72 3.71 11.77 -0.18
N ILE A 73 4.13 10.60 0.26
CA ILE A 73 3.57 9.32 -0.17
C ILE A 73 3.09 8.61 1.11
N THR A 74 1.82 8.25 1.13
CA THR A 74 1.18 7.50 2.21
C THR A 74 0.76 6.15 1.66
N PRO A 75 1.64 5.13 1.75
CA PRO A 75 1.38 3.81 1.21
C PRO A 75 0.40 3.02 2.10
N PRO A 76 -0.29 2.00 1.55
CA PRO A 76 -1.36 1.31 2.27
C PRO A 76 -0.88 0.60 3.54
N THR A 77 0.24 -0.13 3.47
CA THR A 77 0.77 -0.87 4.62
C THR A 77 1.19 0.05 5.77
N ALA A 78 1.68 1.26 5.49
CA ALA A 78 2.01 2.23 6.54
C ALA A 78 0.75 2.72 7.27
N GLN A 79 -0.37 2.87 6.56
CA GLN A 79 -1.67 3.23 7.16
C GLN A 79 -2.22 2.10 8.04
N ASN A 80 -2.05 0.85 7.59
CA ASN A 80 -2.53 -0.33 8.31
C ASN A 80 -1.64 -0.73 9.50
N GLN A 81 -0.44 -0.15 9.66
CA GLN A 81 0.52 -0.57 10.68
C GLN A 81 -0.06 -0.55 12.10
N ALA A 82 -0.76 0.53 12.47
CA ALA A 82 -1.35 0.65 13.81
C ALA A 82 -2.41 -0.43 14.07
N THR A 83 -3.21 -0.76 13.05
CA THR A 83 -4.21 -1.84 13.13
C THR A 83 -3.53 -3.21 13.23
N ILE A 84 -2.49 -3.46 12.44
CA ILE A 84 -1.72 -4.71 12.49
C ILE A 84 -1.15 -4.93 13.90
N GLU A 85 -0.57 -3.90 14.52
CA GLU A 85 -0.02 -3.97 15.87
C GLU A 85 -1.09 -4.20 16.94
N ALA A 86 -2.22 -3.48 16.84
CA ALA A 86 -3.33 -3.64 17.78
C ALA A 86 -3.94 -5.04 17.70
N ASP A 87 -4.18 -5.53 16.48
CA ASP A 87 -4.73 -6.87 16.24
C ASP A 87 -3.75 -7.97 16.67
N LEU A 88 -2.45 -7.79 16.43
CA LEU A 88 -1.44 -8.74 16.89
C LEU A 88 -1.42 -8.82 18.42
N ARG A 89 -1.51 -7.67 19.12
CA ARG A 89 -1.62 -7.66 20.59
C ARG A 89 -2.86 -8.42 21.06
N ALA A 90 -4.03 -8.09 20.50
CA ALA A 90 -5.29 -8.77 20.84
C ALA A 90 -5.27 -10.27 20.49
N PHE A 91 -4.52 -10.66 19.46
CA PHE A 91 -4.32 -12.05 19.08
C PHE A 91 -3.43 -12.80 20.08
N VAL A 92 -2.35 -12.18 20.56
CA VAL A 92 -1.36 -12.80 21.46
C VAL A 92 -1.86 -12.90 22.89
N GLU A 93 -2.56 -11.89 23.42
CA GLU A 93 -3.02 -11.83 24.82
C GLU A 93 -3.67 -13.13 25.34
N PRO A 94 -4.66 -13.74 24.65
CA PRO A 94 -5.27 -14.98 25.10
C PRO A 94 -4.45 -16.24 24.77
N ARG A 95 -3.26 -16.12 24.18
CA ARG A 95 -2.44 -17.23 23.65
C ARG A 95 -1.03 -17.30 24.25
N VAL A 96 -0.73 -16.47 25.26
CA VAL A 96 0.59 -16.39 25.89
C VAL A 96 1.07 -17.70 26.54
N TYR A 97 0.16 -18.65 26.77
CA TYR A 97 0.49 -19.97 27.30
C TYR A 97 1.04 -20.96 26.25
N LEU A 98 0.95 -20.63 24.96
CA LEU A 98 1.42 -21.51 23.88
C LEU A 98 2.95 -21.60 23.87
N PRO A 99 3.52 -22.72 23.40
CA PRO A 99 4.95 -22.83 23.11
C PRO A 99 5.41 -21.72 22.17
N LEU A 100 6.62 -21.18 22.40
CA LEU A 100 7.15 -20.03 21.67
C LEU A 100 7.14 -20.22 20.14
N ASN A 101 7.52 -21.40 19.67
CA ASN A 101 7.55 -21.72 18.24
C ASN A 101 6.13 -21.71 17.62
N GLU A 102 5.15 -22.26 18.33
CA GLU A 102 3.75 -22.28 17.90
C GLU A 102 3.17 -20.86 17.87
N LEU A 103 3.37 -20.10 18.95
CA LEU A 103 2.90 -18.72 19.03
C LEU A 103 3.54 -17.84 17.94
N THR A 104 4.85 -17.99 17.71
CA THR A 104 5.58 -17.28 16.64
C THR A 104 4.95 -17.57 15.28
N TRP A 105 4.77 -18.85 14.95
CA TRP A 105 4.15 -19.24 13.68
C TRP A 105 2.75 -18.64 13.50
N GLN A 106 1.91 -18.68 14.54
CA GLN A 106 0.57 -18.10 14.50
C GLN A 106 0.59 -16.56 14.36
N CYS A 107 1.50 -15.88 15.04
CA CYS A 107 1.69 -14.42 14.93
C CYS A 107 2.07 -14.03 13.50
N GLU A 108 2.99 -14.76 12.87
CA GLU A 108 3.35 -14.49 11.49
C GLU A 108 2.18 -14.72 10.53
N GLN A 109 1.32 -15.71 10.75
CA GLN A 109 0.09 -15.88 9.96
C GLN A 109 -0.86 -14.69 10.13
N ALA A 110 -1.04 -14.20 11.35
CA ALA A 110 -1.87 -13.04 11.64
C ALA A 110 -1.34 -11.77 10.92
N ILE A 111 -0.02 -11.57 10.88
CA ILE A 111 0.60 -10.46 10.14
C ILE A 111 0.43 -10.65 8.62
N ARG A 112 0.74 -11.85 8.08
CA ARG A 112 0.64 -12.15 6.64
C ARG A 112 -0.79 -11.99 6.09
N ASN A 113 -1.78 -12.13 6.96
CA ASN A 113 -3.16 -11.92 6.62
C ASN A 113 -3.47 -10.47 6.14
N TYR A 114 -2.62 -9.51 6.49
CA TYR A 114 -2.68 -8.13 6.00
C TYR A 114 -1.96 -7.89 4.67
N ASP A 115 -1.28 -8.91 4.13
CA ASP A 115 -0.41 -8.78 2.95
C ASP A 115 0.57 -7.58 3.04
N PRO A 116 1.34 -7.43 4.13
CA PRO A 116 2.14 -6.24 4.32
C PRO A 116 3.27 -6.17 3.28
N CYS A 117 3.36 -5.05 2.55
CA CYS A 117 4.56 -4.72 1.77
C CYS A 117 5.46 -3.82 2.61
N ILE A 118 6.40 -4.41 3.34
CA ILE A 118 7.29 -3.67 4.28
C ILE A 118 8.22 -2.69 3.55
N SER A 119 8.71 -3.06 2.37
CA SER A 119 9.51 -2.15 1.53
C SER A 119 8.69 -0.95 1.05
N CYS A 120 7.39 -1.14 0.80
CA CYS A 120 6.49 -0.06 0.43
C CYS A 120 6.17 0.86 1.61
N SER A 121 6.11 0.35 2.85
CA SER A 121 5.74 1.13 4.05
C SER A 121 6.88 1.93 4.65
N THR A 122 8.12 1.66 4.25
CA THR A 122 9.32 2.30 4.81
C THR A 122 10.00 3.18 3.76
N HIS A 123 9.62 4.46 3.71
CA HIS A 123 10.37 5.49 2.95
C HIS A 123 11.52 6.08 3.78
N PHE A 124 12.01 5.32 4.76
CA PHE A 124 12.91 5.79 5.80
C PHE A 124 14.34 5.36 5.51
N LEU A 125 15.18 6.36 5.21
CA LEU A 125 16.52 6.42 5.79
C LEU A 125 16.80 7.89 6.09
N ARG A 126 16.86 8.26 7.37
CA ARG A 126 17.47 9.52 7.80
C ARG A 126 18.93 9.22 8.11
N LEU A 127 19.80 9.36 7.12
CA LEU A 127 21.22 9.11 7.26
C LEU A 127 21.90 10.38 7.79
N GLN A 128 22.41 10.33 9.02
CA GLN A 128 23.43 11.26 9.47
C GLN A 128 24.78 10.58 9.27
N ILE A 129 25.58 11.10 8.34
CA ILE A 129 26.99 10.74 8.21
C ILE A 129 27.77 11.81 8.99
N GLU A 130 28.48 11.38 10.03
CA GLU A 130 29.46 12.21 10.71
C GLU A 130 30.84 11.87 10.11
N ASP A 131 31.57 12.88 9.65
CA ASP A 131 32.97 12.72 9.27
C ASP A 131 33.81 12.61 10.56
N LEU A 132 34.63 11.56 10.67
CA LEU A 132 35.61 11.36 11.74
C LEU A 132 36.83 12.27 11.60
#